data_AF-A0A5B9MMZ8-F1
#
_entry.id   AF-A0A5B9MMZ8-F1
#
_cell.length_a   1.000
_cell.length_b   1.000
_cell.length_c   1.000
_cell.angle_alpha   90.00
_cell.angle_beta   90.00
_cell.angle_gamma   90.00
#
_symmetry.space_group_name_H-M   'P 1'
#
loop_
_entity.id
_entity.type
_entity.pdbx_description
1 polymer ?
#
loop_
_entity_poly.entity_id
_entity_poly.type
_entity_poly.pdbx_seq_one_letter_code
_entity_poly.pdbx_strand_id
1 'polypeptide(L)'
;MFHNRTSTHTSHGFSLAMSPDDIIHHMACDISQCISDIVPAWPFPGEPADAYTDAVCAVFGDAPTEQSVLEAWRKGKPAETLRDELNDGEETDVVTLKAAEMLVRIMIVNNFGPEAVA
;
A
#
# COMPACT_ATOMS: atom_id res chain seq x y z
N MET A 1 -32.47 1.67 44.84
CA MET A 1 -32.21 1.10 43.50
C MET A 1 -31.31 2.07 42.75
N PHE A 2 -30.00 1.84 42.76
CA PHE A 2 -29.04 2.66 42.01
C PHE A 2 -28.49 1.79 40.88
N HIS A 3 -28.86 2.10 39.65
CA HIS A 3 -28.29 1.45 38.49
C HIS A 3 -26.90 2.04 38.23
N ASN A 4 -25.92 1.20 38.53
CA ASN A 4 -24.50 1.38 38.30
C ASN A 4 -24.19 1.24 36.80
N ARG A 5 -23.72 2.30 36.13
CA ARG A 5 -22.93 2.19 34.90
C ARG A 5 -21.82 3.25 34.94
N THR A 6 -20.74 2.89 35.61
CA THR A 6 -19.43 3.49 35.38
C THR A 6 -18.94 3.06 34.01
N SER A 7 -18.91 4.00 33.08
CA SER A 7 -18.01 3.98 31.94
C SER A 7 -16.58 3.84 32.45
N THR A 8 -15.86 2.82 32.00
CA THR A 8 -14.43 2.82 31.65
C THR A 8 -13.93 1.38 31.56
N HIS A 9 -13.84 0.84 30.34
CA HIS A 9 -12.64 0.12 29.96
C HIS A 9 -12.50 0.21 28.45
N THR A 10 -11.65 1.15 28.04
CA THR A 10 -11.07 1.29 26.71
C THR A 10 -10.29 0.02 26.42
N SER A 11 -10.97 -1.01 25.91
CA SER A 11 -10.27 -2.07 25.21
C SER A 11 -9.66 -1.43 23.96
N HIS A 12 -8.33 -1.36 23.92
CA HIS A 12 -7.55 -1.23 22.69
C HIS A 12 -7.92 -2.41 21.77
N GLY A 13 -9.07 -2.28 21.09
CA GLY A 13 -9.67 -3.28 20.21
C GLY A 13 -9.66 -2.85 18.76
N PHE A 14 -8.70 -2.00 18.37
CA PHE A 14 -8.46 -1.64 16.98
C PHE A 14 -7.24 -2.39 16.46
N SER A 15 -7.34 -3.71 16.41
CA SER A 15 -6.76 -4.45 15.28
C SER A 15 -7.94 -4.99 14.48
N LEU A 16 -8.63 -4.09 13.76
CA LEU A 16 -9.28 -4.51 12.53
C LEU A 16 -8.13 -4.96 11.64
N ALA A 17 -7.77 -6.24 11.71
CA ALA A 17 -6.84 -6.83 10.78
C ALA A 17 -7.47 -6.64 9.41
N MET A 18 -6.94 -5.66 8.66
CA MET A 18 -7.36 -5.38 7.30
C MET A 18 -7.21 -6.68 6.51
N SER A 19 -8.26 -7.07 5.78
CA SER A 19 -8.20 -8.30 4.98
C SER A 19 -7.09 -8.14 3.94
N PRO A 20 -6.43 -9.23 3.51
CA PRO A 20 -5.43 -9.16 2.46
C PRO A 20 -5.93 -8.45 1.20
N ASP A 21 -7.18 -8.73 0.78
CA ASP A 21 -7.83 -8.07 -0.35
C ASP A 21 -7.99 -6.55 -0.13
N ASP A 22 -8.36 -6.12 1.09
CA ASP A 22 -8.45 -4.69 1.44
C ASP A 22 -7.06 -4.03 1.39
N ILE A 23 -6.02 -4.70 1.90
CA ILE A 23 -4.64 -4.19 1.82
C ILE A 23 -4.22 -4.01 0.36
N ILE A 24 -4.45 -5.03 -0.48
CA ILE A 24 -4.11 -4.99 -1.90
C ILE A 24 -4.87 -3.87 -2.61
N HIS A 25 -6.18 -3.79 -2.41
CA HIS A 25 -7.03 -2.81 -3.06
C HIS A 25 -6.66 -1.37 -2.68
N HIS A 26 -6.39 -1.11 -1.40
CA HIS A 26 -6.00 0.21 -0.94
C HIS A 26 -4.61 0.62 -1.45
N MET A 27 -3.64 -0.30 -1.42
CA MET A 27 -2.31 -0.07 -1.98
C MET A 27 -2.34 0.21 -3.49
N ALA A 28 -3.19 -0.52 -4.22
CA ALA A 28 -3.35 -0.32 -5.64
C ALA A 28 -4.04 1.04 -5.97
N CYS A 29 -4.99 1.48 -5.12
CA CYS A 29 -5.53 2.83 -5.16
C CYS A 29 -4.46 3.90 -4.93
N ASP A 30 -3.60 3.72 -3.92
CA ASP A 30 -2.50 4.65 -3.62
C ASP A 30 -1.54 4.80 -4.81
N ILE A 31 -1.18 3.68 -5.48
CA ILE A 31 -0.35 3.70 -6.70
C ILE A 31 -1.04 4.47 -7.82
N SER A 32 -2.29 4.15 -8.13
CA SER A 32 -3.07 4.81 -9.19
C SER A 32 -3.15 6.33 -8.96
N GLN A 33 -3.41 6.75 -7.71
CA GLN A 33 -3.44 8.16 -7.34
C GLN A 33 -2.08 8.83 -7.46
N CYS A 34 -1.01 8.19 -7.00
CA CYS A 34 0.34 8.76 -7.07
C CYS A 34 0.86 8.85 -8.50
N ILE A 35 0.62 7.85 -9.35
CA ILE A 35 1.02 7.89 -10.77
C ILE A 35 0.26 9.01 -11.48
N SER A 36 -1.04 9.18 -11.19
CA SER A 36 -1.84 10.28 -11.75
C SER A 36 -1.33 11.68 -11.35
N ASP A 37 -0.72 11.81 -10.17
CA ASP A 37 -0.16 13.08 -9.67
C ASP A 37 1.26 13.34 -10.20
N ILE A 38 2.12 12.30 -10.23
CA ILE A 38 3.54 12.39 -10.59
C ILE A 38 3.76 12.42 -12.09
N VAL A 39 2.93 11.71 -12.87
CA VAL A 39 3.07 11.59 -14.31
C VAL A 39 1.85 12.24 -14.99
N PRO A 40 1.79 13.58 -15.05
CA PRO A 40 0.70 14.29 -15.72
C PRO A 40 0.65 14.02 -17.24
N ALA A 41 1.63 13.29 -17.78
CA ALA A 41 1.75 12.89 -19.18
C ALA A 41 1.47 11.40 -19.44
N TRP A 42 1.07 10.61 -18.42
CA TRP A 42 0.68 9.22 -18.65
C TRP A 42 -0.58 9.24 -19.54
N PRO A 43 -0.56 8.60 -20.73
CA PRO A 43 -1.68 8.68 -21.68
C PRO A 43 -2.96 7.99 -21.17
N PHE A 44 -2.87 7.30 -20.04
CA PHE A 44 -3.96 6.67 -19.32
C PHE A 44 -4.21 7.42 -18.01
N PRO A 45 -5.09 8.43 -17.97
CA PRO A 45 -5.46 9.09 -16.73
C PRO A 45 -6.14 8.08 -15.81
N GLY A 46 -5.48 7.72 -14.72
CA GLY A 46 -6.05 6.88 -13.67
C GLY A 46 -6.55 5.54 -14.18
N GLU A 47 -5.62 4.66 -14.60
CA GLU A 47 -5.98 3.24 -14.69
C GLU A 47 -6.64 2.81 -13.37
N PRO A 48 -7.72 2.01 -13.44
CA PRO A 48 -8.43 1.59 -12.25
C PRO A 48 -7.45 0.94 -11.28
N ALA A 49 -7.67 1.09 -9.98
CA ALA A 49 -6.82 0.46 -8.97
C ALA A 49 -6.56 -1.02 -9.25
N ASP A 50 -7.55 -1.74 -9.81
CA ASP A 50 -7.42 -3.11 -10.31
C ASP A 50 -6.20 -3.35 -11.23
N ALA A 51 -5.79 -2.39 -12.07
CA ALA A 51 -4.63 -2.50 -12.94
C ALA A 51 -3.31 -2.64 -12.17
N TYR A 52 -3.26 -2.16 -10.92
CA TYR A 52 -2.07 -2.22 -10.07
C TYR A 52 -2.16 -3.32 -9.01
N THR A 53 -3.27 -4.07 -8.95
CA THR A 53 -3.43 -5.17 -7.98
C THR A 53 -2.40 -6.27 -8.21
N ASP A 54 -2.12 -6.61 -9.47
CA ASP A 54 -1.11 -7.61 -9.83
C ASP A 54 0.30 -7.19 -9.39
N ALA A 55 0.67 -5.92 -9.63
CA ALA A 55 1.94 -5.37 -9.17
C ALA A 55 2.08 -5.37 -7.64
N VAL A 56 1.00 -5.06 -6.92
CA VAL A 56 0.97 -5.14 -5.45
C VAL A 56 1.10 -6.59 -4.97
N CYS A 57 0.43 -7.54 -5.63
CA CYS A 57 0.54 -8.97 -5.36
C CYS A 57 1.93 -9.53 -5.67
N ALA A 58 2.59 -9.08 -6.73
CA ALA A 58 3.97 -9.46 -7.05
C ALA A 58 4.95 -8.99 -5.95
N VAL A 59 4.68 -7.83 -5.36
CA VAL A 59 5.52 -7.22 -4.32
C VAL A 59 5.29 -7.83 -2.93
N PHE A 60 4.04 -8.02 -2.52
CA PHE A 60 3.68 -8.42 -1.15
C PHE A 60 3.03 -9.80 -1.04
N GLY A 61 2.75 -10.45 -2.16
CA GLY A 61 2.02 -11.72 -2.25
C GLY A 61 0.50 -11.53 -2.39
N ASP A 62 -0.19 -12.64 -2.69
CA ASP A 62 -1.66 -12.71 -2.88
C ASP A 62 -2.45 -12.59 -1.56
N ALA A 63 -1.78 -12.81 -0.42
CA ALA A 63 -2.36 -12.69 0.92
C ALA A 63 -1.47 -11.87 1.85
N PRO A 64 -1.27 -10.56 1.58
CA PRO A 64 -0.41 -9.73 2.39
C PRO A 64 -1.06 -9.51 3.75
N THR A 65 -0.24 -9.59 4.80
CA THR A 65 -0.60 -9.12 6.13
C THR A 65 0.20 -7.86 6.42
N GLU A 66 -0.26 -7.02 7.34
CA GLU A 66 0.51 -5.87 7.84
C GLU A 66 1.95 -6.28 8.15
N GLN A 67 2.13 -7.35 8.91
CA GLN A 67 3.45 -7.85 9.27
C GLN A 67 4.29 -8.24 8.03
N SER A 68 3.72 -8.96 7.07
CA SER A 68 4.43 -9.34 5.83
C SER A 68 4.84 -8.11 5.01
N VAL A 69 3.98 -7.10 4.92
CA VAL A 69 4.28 -5.85 4.19
C VAL A 69 5.42 -5.09 4.86
N LEU A 70 5.38 -4.95 6.18
CA LEU A 70 6.45 -4.28 6.93
C LEU A 70 7.77 -5.04 6.88
N GLU A 71 7.72 -6.37 6.92
CA GLU A 71 8.90 -7.21 6.73
C GLU A 71 9.49 -7.08 5.33
N ALA A 72 8.64 -7.04 4.29
CA ALA A 72 9.07 -6.80 2.93
C ALA A 72 9.75 -5.43 2.81
N TRP A 73 9.13 -4.37 3.35
CA TRP A 73 9.69 -3.02 3.39
C TRP A 73 11.08 -2.97 4.02
N ARG A 74 11.24 -3.54 5.22
CA ARG A 74 12.55 -3.59 5.90
C ARG A 74 13.62 -4.35 5.13
N LYS A 75 13.21 -5.30 4.27
CA LYS A 75 14.13 -6.06 3.42
C LYS A 75 14.54 -5.29 2.15
N GLY A 76 13.94 -4.13 1.86
CA GLY A 76 14.26 -3.27 0.70
C GLY A 76 13.79 -3.80 -0.66
N LYS A 77 13.32 -5.05 -0.71
CA LYS A 77 12.82 -5.71 -1.92
C LYS A 77 11.60 -5.07 -2.60
N PRO A 78 10.60 -4.51 -1.88
CA PRO A 78 9.34 -4.17 -2.51
C PRO A 78 9.44 -3.04 -3.53
N ALA A 79 10.36 -2.10 -3.33
CA ALA A 79 10.57 -1.00 -4.28
C ALA A 79 11.20 -1.48 -5.60
N GLU A 80 12.12 -2.45 -5.53
CA GLU A 80 12.76 -3.01 -6.74
C GLU A 80 11.76 -3.84 -7.55
N THR A 81 10.98 -4.69 -6.88
CA THR A 81 9.93 -5.48 -7.54
C THR A 81 8.86 -4.56 -8.12
N LEU A 82 8.38 -3.57 -7.36
CA LEU A 82 7.35 -2.65 -7.86
C LEU A 82 7.83 -1.87 -9.09
N ARG A 83 9.10 -1.44 -9.09
CA ARG A 83 9.70 -0.78 -10.26
C ARG A 83 9.72 -1.72 -11.46
N ASP A 84 10.12 -2.97 -11.27
CA ASP A 84 10.17 -3.96 -12.36
C ASP A 84 8.78 -4.20 -12.95
N GLU A 85 7.77 -4.46 -12.11
CA GLU A 85 6.39 -4.71 -12.55
C GLU A 85 5.78 -3.51 -13.27
N LEU A 86 6.02 -2.29 -12.76
CA LEU A 86 5.51 -1.07 -13.39
C LEU A 86 6.27 -0.66 -14.66
N ASN A 87 7.55 -1.03 -14.80
CA ASN A 87 8.33 -0.77 -16.02
C ASN A 87 8.21 -1.89 -17.06
N ASP A 88 7.86 -3.12 -16.68
CA ASP A 88 7.61 -4.23 -17.64
C ASP A 88 6.31 -4.00 -18.43
N GLY A 89 5.36 -3.23 -17.87
CA GLY A 89 4.06 -2.91 -18.48
C GLY A 89 4.08 -1.86 -19.59
N GLU A 90 5.09 -0.99 -19.68
CA GLU A 90 5.23 -0.01 -20.76
C GLU A 90 6.68 0.08 -21.25
N GLU A 91 6.91 0.15 -22.56
CA GLU A 91 8.23 0.40 -23.20
C GLU A 91 8.88 1.75 -22.81
N THR A 92 8.27 2.50 -21.89
CA THR A 92 8.75 3.76 -21.34
C THR A 92 9.24 3.57 -19.91
N ASP A 93 10.53 3.84 -19.69
CA ASP A 93 11.22 3.83 -18.39
C ASP A 93 10.73 5.01 -17.51
N VAL A 94 9.45 5.01 -17.11
CA VAL A 94 8.80 6.15 -16.41
C VAL A 94 9.02 6.08 -14.90
N VAL A 95 9.16 4.88 -14.32
CA VAL A 95 9.29 4.70 -12.86
C VAL A 95 10.75 4.45 -12.46
N THR A 96 11.34 5.40 -11.75
CA THR A 96 12.67 5.23 -11.14
C THR A 96 12.57 4.46 -9.81
N LEU A 97 13.65 3.79 -9.40
CA LEU A 97 13.69 3.08 -8.10
C LEU A 97 13.30 3.99 -6.92
N LYS A 98 13.71 5.27 -6.93
CA LYS A 98 13.33 6.23 -5.88
C LYS A 98 11.83 6.53 -5.89
N ALA A 99 11.21 6.60 -7.06
CA ALA A 99 9.77 6.79 -7.17
C ALA A 99 9.03 5.56 -6.63
N ALA A 100 9.47 4.34 -6.99
CA ALA A 100 8.93 3.10 -6.43
C ALA A 100 9.09 3.04 -4.90
N GLU A 101 10.24 3.44 -4.36
CA GLU A 101 10.45 3.53 -2.90
C GLU A 101 9.48 4.50 -2.23
N MET A 102 9.24 5.66 -2.86
CA MET A 102 8.27 6.64 -2.36
C MET A 102 6.83 6.10 -2.43
N LEU A 103 6.45 5.44 -3.53
CA LEU A 103 5.15 4.79 -3.69
C LEU A 103 4.93 3.75 -2.61
N VAL A 104 5.90 2.86 -2.38
CA VAL A 104 5.85 1.85 -1.32
C VAL A 104 5.72 2.49 0.05
N ARG A 105 6.47 3.56 0.31
CA ARG A 105 6.36 4.28 1.57
C ARG A 105 4.99 4.90 1.78
N ILE A 106 4.42 5.54 0.75
CA ILE A 106 3.09 6.15 0.79
C ILE A 106 2.04 5.07 1.07
N MET A 107 2.09 3.96 0.34
CA MET A 107 1.22 2.79 0.56
C MET A 107 1.26 2.33 2.03
N ILE A 108 2.46 2.13 2.58
CA ILE A 108 2.60 1.65 3.96
C ILE A 108 2.09 2.69 4.96
N VAL A 109 2.39 3.97 4.75
CA VAL A 109 1.98 5.05 5.65
C VAL A 109 0.46 5.28 5.63
N ASN A 110 -0.17 5.23 4.45
CA ASN A 110 -1.61 5.43 4.32
C ASN A 110 -2.40 4.25 4.92
N ASN A 111 -1.86 3.03 4.84
CA ASN A 111 -2.55 1.82 5.32
C ASN A 111 -2.25 1.49 6.78
N PHE A 112 -1.02 1.71 7.25
CA PHE A 112 -0.56 1.29 8.59
C PHE A 112 -0.03 2.42 9.47
N GLY A 113 -0.03 3.66 8.97
CA GLY A 113 0.41 4.84 9.70
C GLY A 113 1.90 5.18 9.53
N PRO A 114 2.33 6.40 9.91
CA PRO A 114 3.70 6.86 9.73
C PRO A 114 4.74 6.11 10.58
N GLU A 115 4.32 5.49 11.68
CA GLU A 115 5.16 4.67 12.56
C GLU A 115 5.66 3.37 11.91
N ALA A 116 4.99 2.91 10.86
CA ALA A 116 5.33 1.70 10.11
C ALA A 116 6.66 1.79 9.33
N VAL A 117 7.06 3.01 8.97
CA VAL A 117 8.24 3.30 8.14
C VAL A 117 9.32 4.11 8.89
N ALA A 118 9.18 4.23 10.21
CA ALA A 118 10.08 4.98 11.09
C ALA A 118 11.40 4.26 11.37
#